data_AF-A0A1E4SBN6-F1
#
_entry.id   AF-A0A1E4SBN6-F1
#
_cell.length_a   1.000
_cell.length_b   1.000
_cell.length_c   1.000
_cell.angle_alpha   90.00
_cell.angle_beta   90.00
_cell.angle_gamma   90.00
#
_symmetry.space_group_name_H-M   'P 1'
#
loop_
_entity.id
_entity.type
_entity.pdbx_description
1 polymer ?
#
loop_
_entity_poly.entity_id
_entity_poly.type
_entity_poly.pdbx_seq_one_letter_code
_entity_poly.pdbx_strand_id
1 'polypeptide(L)' 'HIVKALLEKNYKVVGTVSSEAKGQHLMGLYHNPNFSYEIVPDFIAPNAFSAAFQNNPSTVDVFHTASPASLASTNFEE' A
#
# COMPACT_ATOMS: atom_id res chain seq x y z
N HIS A 1 0.16 -2.56 10.96
CA HIS A 1 -0.70 -3.50 11.74
C HIS A 1 -1.63 -4.33 10.84
N ILE A 2 -2.42 -3.72 9.94
CA ILE A 2 -3.36 -4.46 9.05
C ILE A 2 -2.65 -5.58 8.28
N VAL A 3 -1.56 -5.26 7.56
CA VAL A 3 -0.78 -6.24 6.79
C VAL A 3 -0.35 -7.43 7.66
N LYS A 4 0.20 -7.15 8.85
CA LYS A 4 0.63 -8.20 9.80
C LYS A 4 -0.54 -9.14 10.16
N ALA A 5 -1.70 -8.60 10.51
CA ALA A 5 -2.87 -9.39 10.89
C ALA A 5 -3.39 -10.25 9.72
N LEU A 6 -3.33 -9.74 8.49
CA LEU A 6 -3.71 -10.50 7.29
C LEU A 6 -2.72 -11.63 7.01
N LEU A 7 -1.42 -11.36 7.12
CA LEU A 7 -0.38 -12.38 6.94
C LEU A 7 -0.43 -13.47 8.02
N GLU A 8 -0.73 -13.13 9.27
CA GLU A 8 -0.94 -14.10 10.36
C GLU A 8 -2.12 -15.04 10.11
N LYS A 9 -3.13 -14.58 9.37
CA LYS A 9 -4.26 -15.39 8.90
C LYS A 9 -3.99 -16.11 7.57
N ASN A 10 -2.74 -16.07 7.10
CA ASN A 10 -2.28 -16.74 5.88
C ASN A 10 -2.93 -16.22 4.59
N TYR A 11 -3.38 -14.96 4.57
CA TYR A 11 -3.80 -14.29 3.34
C TYR A 11 -2.59 -13.87 2.51
N LYS A 12 -2.75 -13.88 1.18
CA LYS A 12 -1.83 -13.20 0.26
C LYS A 12 -2.13 -11.70 0.29
N VAL A 13 -1.11 -10.90 0.51
CA VAL A 13 -1.23 -9.45 0.67
C VAL A 13 -0.31 -8.75 -0.32
N VAL A 14 -0.91 -7.90 -1.15
CA VAL A 14 -0.19 -7.00 -2.05
C VAL A 14 -0.27 -5.58 -1.49
N GLY A 15 0.85 -5.02 -1.07
CA GLY A 15 0.92 -3.64 -0.58
C GLY A 15 1.30 -2.66 -1.69
N THR A 16 0.79 -1.43 -1.65
CA THR A 16 1.28 -0.35 -2.52
C THR A 16 2.27 0.54 -1.78
N VAL A 17 3.39 0.87 -2.41
CA VAL A 17 4.46 1.70 -1.82
C VAL A 17 4.91 2.79 -2.78
N SER A 18 5.36 3.93 -2.24
CA SER A 18 5.81 5.06 -3.06
C SER A 18 7.21 4.89 -3.65
N SER A 19 7.98 3.89 -3.23
CA SER A 19 9.33 3.63 -3.73
C SER A 19 9.78 2.20 -3.47
N GLU A 20 10.73 1.72 -4.26
CA GLU A 20 11.34 0.40 -4.12
C GLU A 20 11.99 0.21 -2.74
N ALA A 21 12.72 1.22 -2.25
CA ALA A 21 13.36 1.17 -0.93
C ALA A 21 12.37 0.89 0.20
N LYS A 22 11.16 1.48 0.15
CA LYS A 22 10.10 1.22 1.13
C LYS A 22 9.52 -0.19 0.98
N GLY A 23 9.34 -0.65 -0.26
CA GLY A 23 8.88 -2.02 -0.55
C GLY A 23 9.86 -3.07 -0.03
N GLN A 24 11.15 -2.92 -0.34
CA GLN A 24 12.22 -3.80 0.13
C GLN A 24 12.33 -3.80 1.65
N HIS A 25 12.21 -2.63 2.28
CA HIS A 25 12.16 -2.54 3.74
C HIS A 25 11.01 -3.36 4.33
N LEU A 26 9.80 -3.30 3.74
CA LEU A 26 8.66 -4.09 4.20
C LEU A 26 8.84 -5.60 3.93
N MET A 27 9.44 -5.99 2.82
CA MET A 27 9.78 -7.39 2.55
C MET A 27 10.74 -7.95 3.62
N GLY A 28 11.77 -7.19 3.98
CA GLY A 28 12.69 -7.54 5.07
C GLY A 28 12.04 -7.47 6.46
N LEU A 29 11.02 -6.63 6.66
CA LEU A 29 10.32 -6.56 7.94
C LEU A 29 9.41 -7.77 8.16
N TYR A 30 8.69 -8.20 7.12
CA TYR A 30 7.72 -9.28 7.25
C TYR A 30 8.30 -10.68 7.04
N HIS A 31 9.37 -10.82 6.24
CA HIS A 31 9.97 -12.12 5.90
C HIS A 31 8.93 -13.22 5.58
N ASN A 32 7.88 -12.86 4.85
CA ASN A 32 6.75 -13.73 4.58
C ASN A 32 6.54 -13.87 3.06
N PRO A 33 6.52 -15.10 2.51
CA PRO A 33 6.34 -15.31 1.07
C PRO A 33 4.96 -14.91 0.55
N ASN A 34 3.97 -14.72 1.43
CA ASN A 34 2.63 -14.25 1.06
C ASN A 34 2.53 -12.72 0.94
N PHE A 35 3.62 -11.98 1.24
CA PHE A 35 3.68 -10.54 1.08
C PHE A 35 4.42 -10.17 -0.21
N SER A 36 3.79 -9.37 -1.05
CA SER A 36 4.40 -8.69 -2.18
C SER A 36 4.03 -7.21 -2.19
N TYR A 37 4.69 -6.42 -3.03
CA TYR A 37 4.38 -5.01 -3.18
C TYR A 37 4.39 -4.55 -4.64
N GLU A 38 3.64 -3.50 -4.92
CA GLU A 38 3.62 -2.76 -6.18
C GLU A 38 4.03 -1.31 -5.92
N ILE A 39 4.75 -0.72 -6.88
CA ILE A 39 5.22 0.67 -6.75
C ILE A 39 4.17 1.62 -7.34
N VAL A 40 3.64 2.50 -6.50
CA VAL A 40 2.73 3.59 -6.85
C VAL A 40 3.34 4.90 -6.34
N PRO A 41 4.16 5.61 -7.15
CA PRO A 41 4.93 6.76 -6.70
C PRO A 41 4.06 7.93 -6.23
N ASP A 42 2.97 8.18 -6.96
CA ASP A 42 1.96 9.19 -6.67
C ASP A 42 0.58 8.54 -6.77
N PHE A 43 -0.11 8.43 -5.62
CA PHE A 43 -1.42 7.80 -5.52
C PHE A 43 -2.58 8.75 -5.87
N ILE A 44 -2.30 10.05 -6.07
CA ILE A 44 -3.29 11.07 -6.47
C ILE A 44 -3.39 11.14 -8.00
N ALA A 45 -2.35 10.69 -8.72
CA ALA A 45 -2.33 10.68 -10.16
C ALA A 45 -3.49 9.86 -10.75
N PRO A 46 -4.06 10.30 -11.89
CA PRO A 46 -5.08 9.52 -12.58
C PRO A 46 -4.49 8.15 -12.96
N ASN A 47 -5.27 7.08 -12.75
CA ASN A 47 -4.86 5.70 -13.04
C ASN A 47 -3.64 5.21 -12.25
N ALA A 48 -3.29 5.84 -11.13
CA ALA A 48 -2.14 5.47 -10.29
C ALA A 48 -2.08 3.97 -9.91
N PHE A 49 -3.25 3.32 -9.76
CA PHE A 49 -3.35 1.92 -9.35
C PHE A 49 -3.57 0.93 -10.50
N SER A 50 -3.71 1.40 -11.75
CA SER A 50 -4.11 0.54 -12.87
C SER A 50 -3.13 -0.61 -13.11
N ALA A 51 -1.82 -0.34 -13.06
CA ALA A 51 -0.80 -1.37 -13.18
C ALA A 51 -0.86 -2.40 -12.05
N ALA A 52 -1.07 -1.95 -10.81
CA ALA A 52 -1.18 -2.83 -9.64
C ALA A 52 -2.36 -3.81 -9.77
N PHE A 53 -3.50 -3.35 -10.30
CA PHE A 53 -4.66 -4.23 -10.56
C PHE A 53 -4.44 -5.16 -11.76
N GLN A 54 -3.78 -4.70 -12.83
CA GLN A 54 -3.45 -5.54 -13.99
C GLN A 54 -2.49 -6.68 -13.64
N ASN A 55 -1.51 -6.41 -12.77
CA ASN A 55 -0.55 -7.42 -12.30
C ASN A 55 -1.18 -8.42 -11.31
N ASN A 56 -2.27 -8.04 -10.65
CA ASN A 56 -2.91 -8.82 -9.59
C ASN A 56 -4.40 -9.03 -9.86
N PRO A 57 -4.78 -9.74 -10.94
CA PRO A 57 -6.17 -9.91 -11.36
C PRO A 57 -7.01 -10.74 -10.38
N SER A 58 -6.37 -11.53 -9.50
CA SER A 58 -7.02 -12.33 -8.45
C SER A 58 -7.32 -11.56 -7.17
N THR A 59 -7.19 -10.23 -7.17
CA THR A 59 -7.48 -9.39 -5.99
C THR A 59 -8.98 -9.42 -5.68
N VAL A 60 -9.33 -9.85 -4.47
CA VAL A 60 -10.74 -9.99 -4.02
C VAL A 60 -11.21 -8.79 -3.19
N ASP A 61 -10.34 -8.29 -2.30
CA ASP A 61 -10.66 -7.22 -1.35
C ASP A 61 -9.62 -6.09 -1.43
N VAL A 62 -10.06 -4.84 -1.29
CA VAL A 62 -9.19 -3.65 -1.37
C VAL A 62 -9.30 -2.81 -0.10
N PHE A 63 -8.15 -2.55 0.54
CA PHE A 63 -8.04 -1.65 1.69
C PHE A 63 -7.34 -0.36 1.29
N HIS A 64 -8.10 0.70 1.02
CA HIS A 64 -7.53 2.01 0.71
C HIS A 64 -7.26 2.80 2.00
N THR A 65 -6.02 2.76 2.48
CA THR A 65 -5.58 3.41 3.73
C THR A 65 -4.51 4.49 3.51
N ALA A 66 -4.02 4.64 2.28
CA ALA A 66 -3.10 5.70 1.91
C ALA A 66 -3.83 7.04 1.88
N SER A 67 -3.36 7.99 2.68
CA SER A 67 -3.87 9.35 2.73
C SER A 67 -2.69 10.32 2.75
N PRO A 68 -2.81 11.53 2.16
CA PRO A 68 -1.78 12.55 2.27
C PRO A 68 -1.48 12.83 3.76
N ALA A 69 -0.22 12.72 4.15
CA ALA A 69 0.20 12.95 5.54
C ALA A 69 0.29 14.45 5.92
N SER A 70 -0.20 15.36 5.07
CA SER A 70 -0.20 16.79 5.36
C SER A 70 -1.37 17.19 6.25
N LEU A 71 -1.17 17.10 7.57
CA LEU A 71 -1.85 17.97 8.54
C LEU A 71 -1.20 19.36 8.47
N ALA A 72 -1.40 20.06 7.36
CA ALA A 72 -1.31 21.52 7.34
C ALA A 72 -2.74 22.04 7.56
N SER A 73 -3.28 21.81 8.75
CA SER A 73 -4.39 22.61 9.26
C SER A 73 -3.83 24.01 9.51
N THR A 74 -3.77 24.83 8.46
CA THR A 74 -3.86 26.27 8.67
C THR A 74 -5.30 26.51 9.09
N ASN A 75 -5.54 26.38 10.40
CA ASN A 75 -6.73 26.88 11.03
C ASN A 75 -6.74 28.39 10.80
N PHE A 76 -7.39 28.84 9.73
CA PHE A 76 -7.91 30.19 9.67
C PHE A 76 -9.24 30.13 10.40
N GLU A 77 -9.17 30.23 11.73
CA GLU A 77 -10.30 30.74 12.50
C GLU A 77 -10.52 32.19 12.06
N GLU A 78 -11.70 32.46 11.52
CA GLU A 78 -12.29 33.80 11.42
C GLU A 78 -13.48 33.87 12.39
#